data_AF-A0A0C3DGW0-F1
#
_entry.id   AF-A0A0C3DGW0-F1
#
_cell.length_a   1.000
_cell.length_b   1.000
_cell.length_c   1.000
_cell.angle_alpha   90.00
_cell.angle_beta   90.00
_cell.angle_gamma   90.00
#
_symmetry.space_group_name_H-M   'P 1'
#
loop_
_entity.id
_entity.type
_entity.pdbx_description
1 polymer ?
#
loop_
_entity_poly.entity_id
_entity_poly.type
_entity_poly.pdbx_seq_one_letter_code
_entity_poly.pdbx_strand_id
1 'polypeptide(L)'
;MSSSNSAIKSASGFVFPNWKQFDTFWEALAFMVVKGDEEHLPPLVPAADNMGPSTAPSEDEIDELNNTFHDALHINSVPSQHRINPNPSRNLGDEPNATLSPCEYIVRIYGPRANLHPIPPMYTQFSHVRTLQGVTESRHYYSLPSISICNLAPELGAPAARYLIAHGYTRSAIDTIIQSCQTCYEQFLRMVHQWHHLKMLKRSGRGHDPTGISNTKEGECAVLCPACPQPGKNMIVSSQMRDIDALFVALDANFRLRHRAASNNENDPSLSQGWAYFVEDSAFKMYLNDHKNDTQEKSSCSNHNAVNMAEVKTKKGCDATGVSMVVCARHGMKLPNGIADLQYGERYVNMDYAFASAIQHTNATVLKVSYDIPCQWHKKLSQRMNKMPPSLQLNLCDQDVTFLVLKFHLPAHVASCQWSFSFNWTKGVGRTDGEEPERGWANLNPAASSMKNMGPGHYCDTLDDYFGDWNWKKLISLGPSILRKIKDAIPECNDHQCDFEELTQSLKHKFPEQLALWIQQIEAWEADPSSPNPFEVKSDGITQASICMQLAKEEAKASADESELQLHPDVTPSILIGAGIDLEDQQ
;
A
#
# COMPACT_ATOMS: atom_id res chain seq x y z
N MET A 1 17.44 -44.24 -6.92
CA MET A 1 16.39 -44.53 -7.92
C MET A 1 15.07 -44.78 -7.19
N SER A 2 14.26 -43.75 -6.92
CA SER A 2 12.81 -43.87 -6.58
C SER A 2 12.10 -42.54 -6.24
N SER A 3 12.62 -41.37 -6.60
CA SER A 3 11.89 -40.09 -6.42
C SER A 3 11.37 -39.47 -7.72
N SER A 4 11.89 -39.91 -8.88
CA SER A 4 11.49 -39.40 -10.21
C SER A 4 10.32 -40.16 -10.86
N ASN A 5 10.05 -41.41 -10.46
CA ASN A 5 8.91 -42.19 -11.00
C ASN A 5 7.55 -41.86 -10.36
N SER A 6 7.53 -41.10 -9.25
CA SER A 6 6.29 -40.62 -8.63
C SER A 6 5.72 -39.41 -9.37
N ALA A 7 6.59 -38.54 -9.91
CA ALA A 7 6.19 -37.33 -10.63
C ALA A 7 5.73 -37.61 -12.07
N ILE A 8 6.14 -38.75 -12.65
CA ILE A 8 5.75 -39.16 -14.01
C ILE A 8 4.45 -39.99 -14.01
N LYS A 9 4.10 -40.65 -12.89
CA LYS A 9 2.81 -41.35 -12.75
C LYS A 9 1.61 -40.42 -12.48
N SER A 10 1.84 -39.17 -12.10
CA SER A 10 0.77 -38.17 -11.94
C SER A 10 0.43 -37.43 -13.24
N ALA A 11 1.10 -37.72 -14.35
CA ALA A 11 0.93 -37.01 -15.62
C ALA A 11 -0.05 -37.69 -16.61
N SER A 12 -0.63 -38.86 -16.29
CA SER A 12 -1.46 -39.63 -17.23
C SER A 12 -2.89 -39.93 -16.74
N GLY A 13 -3.49 -39.02 -15.97
CA GLY A 13 -4.82 -39.24 -15.38
C GLY A 13 -5.76 -38.04 -15.42
N PHE A 14 -5.80 -37.25 -16.49
CA PHE A 14 -6.88 -36.28 -16.70
C PHE A 14 -7.73 -36.70 -17.90
N VAL A 15 -8.92 -37.23 -17.61
CA VAL A 15 -9.97 -37.61 -18.56
C VAL A 15 -11.12 -36.62 -18.43
N PHE A 16 -11.72 -36.22 -19.56
CA PHE A 16 -12.84 -35.28 -19.74
C PHE A 16 -14.07 -35.51 -18.81
N PRO A 17 -14.95 -34.49 -18.62
CA PRO A 17 -15.85 -34.40 -17.47
C PRO A 17 -17.09 -35.32 -17.51
N ASN A 18 -17.43 -35.86 -16.33
CA ASN A 18 -18.70 -36.53 -16.05
C ASN A 18 -19.79 -35.50 -15.68
N TRP A 19 -21.00 -35.67 -16.21
CA TRP A 19 -22.15 -34.82 -15.90
C TRP A 19 -23.05 -35.47 -14.83
N LYS A 20 -23.53 -34.67 -13.86
CA LYS A 20 -24.52 -35.08 -12.86
C LYS A 20 -25.67 -34.09 -12.84
N GLN A 21 -26.90 -34.59 -12.91
CA GLN A 21 -28.13 -33.81 -12.87
C GLN A 21 -28.65 -33.76 -11.42
N PHE A 22 -29.07 -32.58 -10.95
CA PHE A 22 -29.65 -32.36 -9.63
C PHE A 22 -31.09 -31.87 -9.77
N ASP A 23 -31.95 -32.28 -8.84
CA ASP A 23 -33.39 -32.07 -8.94
C ASP A 23 -33.82 -30.70 -8.40
N THR A 24 -32.97 -30.03 -7.60
CA THR A 24 -33.27 -28.71 -7.06
C THR A 24 -32.08 -27.75 -7.08
N PHE A 25 -32.38 -26.45 -7.17
CA PHE A 25 -31.40 -25.37 -7.17
C PHE A 25 -30.62 -25.28 -5.83
N TRP A 26 -31.24 -25.64 -4.70
CA TRP A 26 -30.58 -25.64 -3.39
C TRP A 26 -29.56 -26.75 -3.21
N GLU A 27 -29.76 -27.91 -3.87
CA GLU A 27 -28.76 -28.96 -3.92
C GLU A 27 -27.57 -28.54 -4.80
N ALA A 28 -27.82 -27.79 -5.87
CA ALA A 28 -26.76 -27.22 -6.72
C ALA A 28 -25.97 -26.10 -6.01
N LEU A 29 -26.63 -25.22 -5.25
CA LEU A 29 -26.00 -24.14 -4.50
C LEU A 29 -25.25 -24.67 -3.26
N ALA A 30 -25.80 -25.68 -2.57
CA ALA A 30 -25.09 -26.40 -1.51
C ALA A 30 -23.87 -27.16 -2.07
N PHE A 31 -23.97 -27.73 -3.28
CA PHE A 31 -22.83 -28.34 -3.97
C PHE A 31 -21.74 -27.33 -4.34
N MET A 32 -22.10 -26.11 -4.78
CA MET A 32 -21.15 -25.02 -5.07
C MET A 32 -20.46 -24.46 -3.82
N VAL A 33 -21.16 -24.40 -2.69
CA VAL A 33 -20.59 -23.98 -1.40
C VAL A 33 -19.66 -25.07 -0.81
N VAL A 34 -19.90 -26.34 -1.15
CA VAL A 34 -19.11 -27.51 -0.67
C VAL A 34 -17.90 -27.84 -1.57
N LYS A 35 -17.95 -27.65 -2.90
CA LYS A 35 -16.83 -27.95 -3.83
C LYS A 35 -16.01 -26.71 -4.22
N GLY A 36 -15.19 -26.25 -3.28
CA GLY A 36 -13.87 -25.69 -3.60
C GLY A 36 -12.89 -26.80 -4.04
N ASP A 37 -13.28 -27.56 -5.07
CA ASP A 37 -12.57 -28.73 -5.59
C ASP A 37 -12.62 -28.66 -7.13
N GLU A 38 -11.42 -28.51 -7.71
CA GLU A 38 -11.16 -28.08 -9.08
C GLU A 38 -11.44 -29.15 -10.15
N GLU A 39 -11.72 -30.40 -9.77
CA GLU A 39 -11.87 -31.50 -10.75
C GLU A 39 -13.23 -31.54 -11.46
N HIS A 40 -14.19 -30.67 -11.10
CA HIS A 40 -15.59 -30.77 -11.55
C HIS A 40 -16.18 -29.47 -12.12
N LEU A 41 -15.34 -28.55 -12.61
CA LEU A 41 -15.77 -27.37 -13.37
C LEU A 41 -16.00 -27.71 -14.86
N PRO A 42 -17.08 -27.26 -15.51
CA PRO A 42 -17.21 -27.36 -16.97
C PRO A 42 -16.30 -26.33 -17.67
N PRO A 43 -15.79 -26.63 -18.88
CA PRO A 43 -14.91 -25.72 -19.60
C PRO A 43 -15.68 -24.49 -20.14
N LEU A 44 -15.04 -23.33 -20.11
CA LEU A 44 -15.57 -22.08 -20.68
C LEU A 44 -15.32 -22.08 -22.19
N VAL A 45 -16.39 -22.01 -23.00
CA VAL A 45 -16.30 -21.83 -24.46
C VAL A 45 -16.60 -20.36 -24.81
N PRO A 46 -15.67 -19.63 -25.46
CA PRO A 46 -15.97 -18.31 -26.00
C PRO A 46 -16.93 -18.42 -27.19
N ALA A 47 -17.84 -17.46 -27.31
CA ALA A 47 -18.70 -17.32 -28.48
C ALA A 47 -17.87 -16.89 -29.71
N ALA A 48 -17.27 -17.85 -30.40
CA ALA A 48 -16.65 -17.65 -31.69
C ALA A 48 -16.62 -18.97 -32.47
N ASP A 49 -17.79 -19.50 -32.82
CA ASP A 49 -17.92 -20.50 -33.89
C ASP A 49 -19.17 -20.21 -34.70
N ASN A 50 -19.08 -19.12 -35.45
CA ASN A 50 -19.84 -18.88 -36.67
C ASN A 50 -19.05 -17.85 -37.48
N MET A 51 -17.91 -18.26 -38.04
CA MET A 51 -17.34 -17.79 -39.32
C MET A 51 -16.18 -18.73 -39.72
N GLY A 52 -16.09 -19.03 -41.02
CA GLY A 52 -15.17 -20.02 -41.60
C GLY A 52 -13.68 -19.67 -41.51
N PRO A 53 -12.81 -20.49 -42.11
CA PRO A 53 -11.38 -20.54 -41.79
C PRO A 53 -10.61 -19.36 -42.38
N SER A 54 -9.91 -18.59 -41.54
CA SER A 54 -8.89 -17.63 -41.96
C SER A 54 -7.63 -17.78 -41.10
N THR A 55 -6.60 -18.39 -41.70
CA THR A 55 -5.14 -18.21 -41.53
C THR A 55 -4.59 -17.72 -40.18
N ALA A 56 -3.89 -18.62 -39.48
CA ALA A 56 -2.93 -18.29 -38.43
C ALA A 56 -1.64 -17.66 -39.02
N PRO A 57 -0.92 -16.80 -38.27
CA PRO A 57 0.37 -16.26 -38.70
C PRO A 57 1.48 -17.32 -38.60
N SER A 58 2.49 -17.21 -39.46
CA SER A 58 3.61 -18.15 -39.61
C SER A 58 4.68 -18.01 -38.54
N GLU A 59 5.39 -19.11 -38.28
CA GLU A 59 6.46 -19.27 -37.27
C GLU A 59 7.58 -18.21 -37.34
N ASP A 60 7.75 -17.53 -38.48
CA ASP A 60 8.77 -16.49 -38.68
C ASP A 60 8.56 -15.22 -37.81
N GLU A 61 7.32 -14.90 -37.40
CA GLU A 61 7.05 -13.72 -36.54
C GLU A 61 7.41 -13.96 -35.05
N ILE A 62 7.51 -15.23 -34.63
CA ILE A 62 7.82 -15.61 -33.23
C ILE A 62 9.34 -15.58 -32.99
N ASP A 63 10.13 -15.89 -34.03
CA ASP A 63 11.59 -15.83 -33.96
C ASP A 63 12.12 -14.38 -33.97
N GLU A 64 11.40 -13.44 -34.61
CA GLU A 64 11.76 -12.02 -34.60
C GLU A 64 11.61 -11.38 -33.20
N LEU A 65 10.62 -11.82 -32.42
CA LEU A 65 10.39 -11.36 -31.06
C LEU A 65 11.43 -11.90 -30.05
N ASN A 66 11.85 -13.16 -30.23
CA ASN A 66 12.90 -13.79 -29.42
C ASN A 66 14.29 -13.20 -29.71
N ASN A 67 14.58 -12.86 -30.97
CA ASN A 67 15.83 -12.19 -31.34
C ASN A 67 15.90 -10.77 -30.76
N THR A 68 14.78 -10.03 -30.78
CA THR A 68 14.67 -8.71 -30.14
C THR A 68 14.91 -8.76 -28.63
N PHE A 69 14.53 -9.86 -27.96
CA PHE A 69 14.73 -10.08 -26.53
C PHE A 69 16.18 -10.45 -26.18
N HIS A 70 16.89 -11.16 -27.06
CA HIS A 70 18.31 -11.48 -26.92
C HIS A 70 19.22 -10.29 -27.22
N ASP A 71 18.88 -9.46 -28.21
CA ASP A 71 19.64 -8.25 -28.55
C ASP A 71 19.56 -7.18 -27.45
N ALA A 72 18.42 -7.08 -26.76
CA ALA A 72 18.24 -6.15 -25.64
C ALA A 72 19.12 -6.48 -24.41
N LEU A 73 19.61 -7.73 -24.29
CA LEU A 73 20.47 -8.19 -23.21
C LEU A 73 21.97 -8.06 -23.54
N HIS A 74 22.33 -7.73 -24.78
CA HIS A 74 23.70 -7.51 -25.23
C HIS A 74 23.83 -6.10 -25.85
N ILE A 75 23.95 -5.07 -25.00
CA ILE A 75 24.33 -3.73 -25.44
C ILE A 75 25.75 -3.78 -26.00
N ASN A 76 25.89 -3.72 -27.32
CA ASN A 76 27.16 -3.37 -27.96
C ASN A 76 27.28 -1.84 -28.01
N SER A 77 28.15 -1.33 -27.14
CA SER A 77 28.87 -0.08 -27.31
C SER A 77 29.39 0.05 -28.76
N VAL A 78 29.13 1.18 -29.40
CA VAL A 78 29.75 1.56 -30.67
C VAL A 78 31.15 2.14 -30.39
N PRO A 79 32.25 1.59 -30.95
CA PRO A 79 33.50 2.32 -31.07
C PRO A 79 33.63 2.93 -32.47
N SER A 80 34.14 4.15 -32.53
CA SER A 80 34.43 4.88 -33.76
C SER A 80 35.36 4.09 -34.69
N GLN A 81 35.06 4.12 -35.99
CA GLN A 81 35.91 3.58 -37.04
C GLN A 81 37.25 4.35 -37.13
N HIS A 82 38.39 3.66 -37.03
CA HIS A 82 39.55 3.91 -37.86
C HIS A 82 40.40 2.63 -38.02
N ARG A 83 40.66 2.27 -39.29
CA ARG A 83 41.50 1.13 -39.73
C ARG A 83 43.00 1.39 -39.50
N ILE A 84 43.80 0.34 -39.27
CA ILE A 84 44.82 -0.22 -40.21
C ILE A 84 45.71 -1.31 -39.52
N ASN A 85 45.70 -2.51 -40.12
CA ASN A 85 46.71 -3.60 -40.28
C ASN A 85 47.40 -4.38 -39.14
N PRO A 86 47.86 -5.63 -39.43
CA PRO A 86 48.09 -6.69 -38.45
C PRO A 86 49.57 -7.09 -38.24
N ASN A 87 49.74 -8.06 -37.33
CA ASN A 87 50.81 -9.08 -37.17
C ASN A 87 51.84 -8.91 -36.01
N PRO A 88 52.48 -10.01 -35.52
CA PRO A 88 52.26 -10.54 -34.16
C PRO A 88 53.53 -10.70 -33.31
N SER A 89 53.41 -10.97 -31.99
CA SER A 89 54.18 -11.98 -31.21
C SER A 89 54.32 -11.71 -29.70
N ARG A 90 54.29 -12.83 -28.94
CA ARG A 90 55.04 -13.17 -27.71
C ARG A 90 54.60 -12.68 -26.30
N ASN A 91 54.15 -13.67 -25.53
CA ASN A 91 54.68 -14.21 -24.25
C ASN A 91 54.61 -13.41 -22.92
N LEU A 92 53.85 -14.03 -21.99
CA LEU A 92 54.17 -14.45 -20.61
C LEU A 92 54.67 -13.43 -19.57
N GLY A 93 53.94 -13.38 -18.43
CA GLY A 93 54.43 -12.87 -17.15
C GLY A 93 53.34 -12.64 -16.09
N ASP A 94 53.02 -13.70 -15.33
CA ASP A 94 52.56 -13.85 -13.93
C ASP A 94 51.75 -12.77 -13.15
N GLU A 95 50.71 -13.32 -12.47
CA GLU A 95 49.69 -12.88 -11.48
C GLU A 95 50.12 -12.10 -10.20
N PRO A 96 49.21 -11.77 -9.22
CA PRO A 96 47.76 -11.48 -9.26
C PRO A 96 47.36 -10.23 -8.42
N ASN A 97 46.21 -9.62 -8.71
CA ASN A 97 45.29 -9.00 -7.73
C ASN A 97 44.12 -8.32 -8.44
N ALA A 98 42.93 -8.92 -8.42
CA ALA A 98 41.69 -8.21 -8.71
C ALA A 98 40.51 -8.89 -7.99
N THR A 99 39.89 -8.09 -7.13
CA THR A 99 38.62 -8.24 -6.44
C THR A 99 37.48 -8.70 -7.35
N LEU A 100 36.79 -9.77 -6.95
CA LEU A 100 35.63 -10.32 -7.64
C LEU A 100 34.37 -9.48 -7.44
N SER A 101 33.63 -9.28 -8.54
CA SER A 101 32.34 -8.59 -8.65
C SER A 101 31.18 -9.52 -8.21
N PRO A 102 30.06 -9.00 -7.64
CA PRO A 102 28.98 -9.81 -7.04
C PRO A 102 28.13 -10.67 -8.01
N CYS A 103 28.45 -10.73 -9.31
CA CYS A 103 27.63 -11.44 -10.29
C CYS A 103 27.95 -12.95 -10.48
N GLU A 104 28.96 -13.51 -9.81
CA GLU A 104 29.39 -14.91 -10.05
C GLU A 104 28.82 -15.97 -9.09
N TYR A 105 27.96 -15.62 -8.13
CA TYR A 105 27.40 -16.60 -7.19
C TYR A 105 26.12 -17.33 -7.68
N ILE A 106 25.52 -16.92 -8.80
CA ILE A 106 24.18 -17.39 -9.20
C ILE A 106 24.18 -18.50 -10.29
N VAL A 107 25.33 -18.86 -10.87
CA VAL A 107 25.37 -19.82 -12.01
C VAL A 107 25.71 -21.27 -11.60
N ARG A 108 25.87 -21.60 -10.31
CA ARG A 108 26.29 -22.95 -9.87
C ARG A 108 25.22 -23.87 -9.29
N ILE A 109 23.93 -23.64 -9.53
CA ILE A 109 22.85 -24.54 -9.04
C ILE A 109 22.00 -25.17 -10.16
N TYR A 110 22.07 -24.73 -11.42
CA TYR A 110 21.26 -25.32 -12.49
C TYR A 110 22.11 -25.74 -13.70
N GLY A 111 22.26 -27.06 -13.87
CA GLY A 111 22.86 -27.66 -15.06
C GLY A 111 21.95 -27.55 -16.30
N PRO A 112 22.49 -27.78 -17.52
CA PRO A 112 21.77 -27.51 -18.76
C PRO A 112 20.89 -28.68 -19.21
N ARG A 113 19.75 -28.32 -19.83
CA ARG A 113 18.82 -29.14 -20.63
C ARG A 113 17.85 -30.06 -19.87
N ALA A 114 16.63 -29.56 -19.70
CA ALA A 114 15.41 -30.36 -19.83
C ALA A 114 14.35 -29.54 -20.58
N ASN A 115 13.63 -30.21 -21.48
CA ASN A 115 12.75 -29.63 -22.51
C ASN A 115 11.68 -28.66 -21.96
N LEU A 116 11.62 -27.47 -22.54
CA LEU A 116 10.54 -26.48 -22.31
C LEU A 116 9.35 -26.80 -23.21
N HIS A 117 8.20 -27.06 -22.60
CA HIS A 117 6.91 -27.05 -23.28
C HIS A 117 6.52 -25.61 -23.65
N PRO A 118 5.74 -25.39 -24.74
CA PRO A 118 5.38 -24.06 -25.19
C PRO A 118 4.52 -23.32 -24.15
N ILE A 119 4.89 -22.07 -23.88
CA ILE A 119 4.20 -21.13 -23.00
C ILE A 119 2.85 -20.75 -23.67
N PRO A 120 1.70 -20.86 -22.99
CA PRO A 120 0.44 -20.40 -23.57
C PRO A 120 0.39 -18.86 -23.61
N PRO A 121 -0.31 -18.28 -24.61
CA PRO A 121 -0.31 -16.84 -24.85
C PRO A 121 -0.93 -16.07 -23.68
N MET A 122 -0.40 -14.86 -23.49
CA MET A 122 -0.78 -13.90 -22.46
C MET A 122 -2.30 -13.71 -22.40
N TYR A 123 -2.90 -14.00 -21.24
CA TYR A 123 -4.27 -13.57 -20.95
C TYR A 123 -4.28 -12.15 -20.39
N THR A 124 -5.01 -11.31 -21.11
CA THR A 124 -5.46 -9.96 -20.76
C THR A 124 -6.15 -9.92 -19.39
N GLN A 125 -5.93 -8.79 -18.70
CA GLN A 125 -6.46 -8.43 -17.39
C GLN A 125 -7.93 -8.84 -17.15
N PHE A 126 -8.16 -9.69 -16.13
CA PHE A 126 -9.46 -9.84 -15.47
C PHE A 126 -9.37 -9.31 -14.02
N SER A 127 -9.14 -8.01 -13.87
CA SER A 127 -9.12 -7.34 -12.56
C SER A 127 -10.52 -6.90 -12.07
N HIS A 128 -11.54 -6.93 -12.93
CA HIS A 128 -12.88 -6.42 -12.61
C HIS A 128 -13.92 -7.48 -12.19
N VAL A 129 -13.64 -8.78 -12.27
CA VAL A 129 -14.67 -9.82 -12.12
C VAL A 129 -14.63 -10.45 -10.72
N ARG A 130 -14.82 -9.66 -9.66
CA ARG A 130 -15.07 -10.21 -8.31
C ARG A 130 -16.10 -9.47 -7.46
N THR A 131 -16.64 -8.36 -7.95
CA THR A 131 -17.85 -7.76 -7.37
C THR A 131 -19.03 -8.07 -8.29
N LEU A 132 -20.20 -8.32 -7.71
CA LEU A 132 -21.46 -8.52 -8.45
C LEU A 132 -21.67 -7.39 -9.47
N GLN A 133 -21.26 -6.17 -9.10
CA GLN A 133 -21.24 -4.99 -9.96
C GLN A 133 -20.31 -5.15 -11.16
N GLY A 134 -19.05 -5.56 -10.97
CA GLY A 134 -18.08 -5.75 -12.04
C GLY A 134 -18.43 -6.88 -13.01
N VAL A 135 -19.16 -7.91 -12.54
CA VAL A 135 -19.76 -8.92 -13.42
C VAL A 135 -20.85 -8.30 -14.30
N THR A 136 -21.75 -7.49 -13.71
CA THR A 136 -22.88 -6.87 -14.43
C THR A 136 -22.52 -5.71 -15.37
N GLU A 137 -21.36 -5.08 -15.18
CA GLU A 137 -20.89 -3.95 -16.01
C GLU A 137 -19.96 -4.40 -17.15
N SER A 138 -19.57 -5.68 -17.19
CA SER A 138 -18.81 -6.23 -18.31
C SER A 138 -19.67 -6.23 -19.58
N ARG A 139 -19.16 -5.66 -20.69
CA ARG A 139 -19.87 -5.50 -21.98
C ARG A 139 -20.19 -6.83 -22.69
N HIS A 140 -20.01 -7.97 -22.02
CA HIS A 140 -20.07 -9.31 -22.60
C HIS A 140 -21.38 -10.08 -22.31
N TYR A 141 -22.29 -9.52 -21.49
CA TYR A 141 -23.58 -10.16 -21.19
C TYR A 141 -24.75 -9.27 -21.60
N TYR A 142 -25.20 -9.42 -22.85
CA TYR A 142 -26.49 -8.88 -23.29
C TYR A 142 -27.52 -10.00 -23.35
N SER A 143 -28.40 -10.05 -22.35
CA SER A 143 -29.71 -10.67 -22.46
C SER A 143 -30.71 -9.65 -21.96
N LEU A 144 -31.59 -9.16 -22.84
CA LEU A 144 -32.65 -8.23 -22.45
C LEU A 144 -33.56 -8.93 -21.43
N PRO A 145 -33.79 -8.33 -20.24
CA PRO A 145 -34.64 -8.95 -19.23
C PRO A 145 -36.06 -9.14 -19.75
N SER A 146 -36.67 -10.29 -19.45
CA SER A 146 -38.13 -10.39 -19.59
C SER A 146 -38.80 -9.48 -18.54
N ILE A 147 -39.86 -8.77 -18.95
CA ILE A 147 -40.63 -7.82 -18.12
C ILE A 147 -41.06 -8.42 -16.76
N SER A 148 -41.24 -9.73 -16.70
CA SER A 148 -41.60 -10.52 -15.51
C SER A 148 -40.53 -10.53 -14.42
N ILE A 149 -39.23 -10.52 -14.77
CA ILE A 149 -38.13 -10.63 -13.80
C ILE A 149 -37.69 -9.25 -13.27
N CYS A 150 -37.88 -8.18 -14.05
CA CYS A 150 -37.67 -6.80 -13.58
C CYS A 150 -38.53 -6.44 -12.36
N ASN A 151 -39.69 -7.09 -12.18
CA ASN A 151 -40.59 -6.86 -11.06
C ASN A 151 -40.11 -7.49 -9.73
N LEU A 152 -39.13 -8.40 -9.76
CA LEU A 152 -38.52 -9.04 -8.58
C LEU A 152 -37.23 -8.34 -8.11
N ALA A 153 -36.72 -7.40 -8.91
CA ALA A 153 -35.50 -6.65 -8.65
C ALA A 153 -35.48 -5.76 -7.39
N PRO A 154 -36.61 -5.28 -6.82
CA PRO A 154 -36.56 -4.44 -5.62
C PRO A 154 -36.02 -5.15 -4.37
N GLU A 155 -36.27 -6.46 -4.22
CA GLU A 155 -35.94 -7.20 -2.98
C GLU A 155 -34.49 -7.70 -2.93
N LEU A 156 -33.87 -7.97 -4.08
CA LEU A 156 -32.46 -8.42 -4.17
C LEU A 156 -31.49 -7.29 -4.56
N GLY A 157 -32.01 -6.15 -5.00
CA GLY A 157 -31.24 -5.07 -5.61
C GLY A 157 -30.91 -5.34 -7.08
N ALA A 158 -30.82 -4.26 -7.86
CA ALA A 158 -30.60 -4.32 -9.31
C ALA A 158 -29.36 -5.13 -9.74
N PRO A 159 -28.20 -5.08 -9.05
CA PRO A 159 -27.03 -5.87 -9.43
C PRO A 159 -27.23 -7.39 -9.28
N ALA A 160 -27.86 -7.83 -8.18
CA ALA A 160 -28.11 -9.26 -7.95
C ALA A 160 -29.15 -9.82 -8.91
N ALA A 161 -30.21 -9.06 -9.17
CA ALA A 161 -31.21 -9.43 -10.17
C ALA A 161 -30.57 -9.57 -11.57
N ARG A 162 -29.71 -8.63 -11.98
CA ARG A 162 -28.99 -8.71 -13.27
C ARG A 162 -28.08 -9.94 -13.35
N TYR A 163 -27.35 -10.26 -12.27
CA TYR A 163 -26.50 -11.44 -12.22
C TYR A 163 -27.31 -12.73 -12.39
N LEU A 164 -28.39 -12.90 -11.61
CA LEU A 164 -29.24 -14.10 -11.67
C LEU A 164 -29.90 -14.27 -13.05
N ILE A 165 -30.32 -13.17 -13.69
CA ILE A 165 -30.84 -13.17 -15.06
C ILE A 165 -29.76 -13.56 -16.07
N ALA A 166 -28.58 -12.94 -16.00
CA ALA A 166 -27.47 -13.19 -16.93
C ALA A 166 -26.97 -14.63 -16.87
N HIS A 167 -27.15 -15.30 -15.73
CA HIS A 167 -26.77 -16.70 -15.53
C HIS A 167 -27.95 -17.69 -15.68
N GLY A 168 -29.11 -17.25 -16.21
CA GLY A 168 -30.20 -18.14 -16.61
C GLY A 168 -31.03 -18.72 -15.46
N TYR A 169 -31.04 -18.07 -14.30
CA TYR A 169 -31.81 -18.55 -13.15
C TYR A 169 -33.31 -18.42 -13.43
N THR A 170 -34.05 -19.48 -13.16
CA THR A 170 -35.50 -19.48 -13.35
C THR A 170 -36.18 -18.58 -12.32
N ARG A 171 -37.37 -18.06 -12.63
CA ARG A 171 -38.17 -17.28 -11.68
C ARG A 171 -38.39 -18.03 -10.36
N SER A 172 -38.68 -19.32 -10.43
CA SER A 172 -38.82 -20.18 -9.24
C SER A 172 -37.54 -20.23 -8.40
N ALA A 173 -36.36 -20.32 -9.03
CA ALA A 173 -35.09 -20.27 -8.31
C ALA A 173 -34.88 -18.89 -7.64
N ILE A 174 -35.19 -17.80 -8.33
CA ILE A 174 -35.08 -16.42 -7.78
C ILE A 174 -36.06 -16.22 -6.61
N ASP A 175 -37.32 -16.62 -6.75
CA ASP A 175 -38.33 -16.53 -5.70
C ASP A 175 -37.91 -17.33 -4.47
N THR A 176 -37.32 -18.51 -4.68
CA THR A 176 -36.81 -19.31 -3.55
C THR A 176 -35.60 -18.65 -2.91
N ILE A 177 -34.70 -18.03 -3.70
CA ILE A 177 -33.54 -17.27 -3.16
C ILE A 177 -34.03 -16.13 -2.28
N ILE A 178 -34.99 -15.34 -2.76
CA ILE A 178 -35.63 -14.26 -2.00
C ILE A 178 -36.21 -14.79 -0.70
N GLN A 179 -37.03 -15.84 -0.79
CA GLN A 179 -37.67 -16.45 0.37
C GLN A 179 -36.63 -16.95 1.39
N SER A 180 -35.54 -17.57 0.92
CA SER A 180 -34.48 -18.09 1.77
C SER A 180 -33.62 -16.97 2.38
N CYS A 181 -33.36 -15.90 1.64
CA CYS A 181 -32.73 -14.70 2.19
C CYS A 181 -33.60 -14.04 3.26
N GLN A 182 -34.94 -14.15 3.17
CA GLN A 182 -35.85 -13.64 4.18
C GLN A 182 -35.97 -14.57 5.40
N THR A 183 -35.94 -15.90 5.21
CA THR A 183 -36.16 -16.87 6.30
C THR A 183 -34.89 -17.37 6.98
N CYS A 184 -33.75 -17.36 6.29
CA CYS A 184 -32.48 -17.94 6.73
C CYS A 184 -31.34 -16.92 6.81
N TYR A 185 -31.64 -15.61 6.80
CA TYR A 185 -30.63 -14.54 6.78
C TYR A 185 -29.58 -14.69 7.88
N GLU A 186 -30.03 -14.86 9.12
CA GLU A 186 -29.16 -14.96 10.30
C GLU A 186 -28.28 -16.21 10.26
N GLN A 187 -28.82 -17.33 9.79
CA GLN A 187 -28.06 -18.56 9.59
C GLN A 187 -27.01 -18.38 8.50
N PHE A 188 -27.34 -17.68 7.41
CA PHE A 188 -26.41 -17.38 6.34
C PHE A 188 -25.26 -16.50 6.83
N LEU A 189 -25.54 -15.42 7.58
CA LEU A 189 -24.50 -14.58 8.17
C LEU A 189 -23.53 -15.41 9.04
N ARG A 190 -24.07 -16.25 9.93
CA ARG A 190 -23.24 -17.15 10.75
C ARG A 190 -22.39 -18.12 9.94
N MET A 191 -22.95 -18.69 8.87
CA MET A 191 -22.20 -19.58 7.98
C MET A 191 -21.05 -18.85 7.28
N VAL A 192 -21.30 -17.62 6.82
CA VAL A 192 -20.27 -16.77 6.19
C VAL A 192 -19.16 -16.43 7.20
N HIS A 193 -19.50 -16.10 8.45
CA HIS A 193 -18.53 -15.87 9.53
C HIS A 193 -17.56 -17.04 9.69
N GLN A 194 -18.14 -18.24 9.85
CA GLN A 194 -17.39 -19.47 10.07
C GLN A 194 -16.57 -19.82 8.84
N TRP A 195 -17.12 -19.60 7.64
CA TRP A 195 -16.40 -19.82 6.40
C TRP A 195 -15.19 -18.90 6.27
N HIS A 196 -15.32 -17.58 6.51
CA HIS A 196 -14.18 -16.66 6.50
C HIS A 196 -13.09 -17.09 7.49
N HIS A 197 -13.48 -17.44 8.72
CA HIS A 197 -12.56 -17.91 9.75
C HIS A 197 -11.82 -19.20 9.33
N LEU A 198 -12.53 -20.20 8.81
CA LEU A 198 -11.92 -21.45 8.32
C LEU A 198 -11.01 -21.20 7.11
N LYS A 199 -11.37 -20.27 6.22
CA LYS A 199 -10.54 -19.89 5.07
C LYS A 199 -9.27 -19.19 5.51
N MET A 200 -9.32 -18.31 6.51
CA MET A 200 -8.16 -17.72 7.13
C MET A 200 -7.23 -18.81 7.66
N LEU A 201 -7.71 -19.70 8.54
CA LEU A 201 -6.91 -20.80 9.11
C LEU A 201 -6.29 -21.73 8.05
N LYS A 202 -7.03 -22.04 6.98
CA LYS A 202 -6.51 -22.84 5.86
C LYS A 202 -5.39 -22.12 5.12
N ARG A 203 -5.55 -20.82 4.85
CA ARG A 203 -4.54 -20.00 4.14
C ARG A 203 -3.27 -19.82 4.96
N SER A 204 -3.39 -19.66 6.28
CA SER A 204 -2.25 -19.56 7.19
C SER A 204 -1.68 -20.90 7.64
N GLY A 205 -2.24 -22.02 7.15
CA GLY A 205 -1.74 -23.37 7.44
C GLY A 205 -1.91 -23.83 8.89
N ARG A 206 -2.74 -23.14 9.69
CA ARG A 206 -2.89 -23.42 11.14
C ARG A 206 -3.44 -24.80 11.45
N GLY A 207 -4.19 -25.41 10.51
CA GLY A 207 -4.65 -26.79 10.64
C GLY A 207 -3.53 -27.85 10.62
N HIS A 208 -2.31 -27.48 10.21
CA HIS A 208 -1.14 -28.35 10.24
C HIS A 208 -0.26 -28.16 11.47
N ASP A 209 -0.58 -27.21 12.36
CA ASP A 209 0.16 -27.04 13.60
C ASP A 209 -0.10 -28.25 14.53
N PRO A 210 0.94 -29.01 14.94
CA PRO A 210 0.76 -30.19 15.79
C PRO A 210 0.17 -29.86 17.16
N THR A 211 0.25 -28.60 17.59
CA THR A 211 -0.37 -28.12 18.83
C THR A 211 -1.84 -27.75 18.64
N GLY A 212 -2.34 -27.72 17.40
CA GLY A 212 -3.73 -27.42 17.06
C GLY A 212 -4.04 -25.93 16.91
N ILE A 213 -5.18 -25.63 16.27
CA ILE A 213 -5.58 -24.26 15.91
C ILE A 213 -5.73 -23.32 17.12
N SER A 214 -6.06 -23.86 18.29
CA SER A 214 -6.24 -23.09 19.53
C SER A 214 -4.93 -22.46 20.04
N ASN A 215 -3.78 -22.91 19.53
CA ASN A 215 -2.47 -22.34 19.85
C ASN A 215 -2.00 -21.30 18.83
N THR A 216 -2.88 -20.87 17.91
CA THR A 216 -2.59 -19.75 17.01
C THR A 216 -2.35 -18.49 17.82
N LYS A 217 -1.20 -17.86 17.59
CA LYS A 217 -0.81 -16.63 18.30
C LYS A 217 -1.33 -15.40 17.57
N GLU A 218 -1.31 -14.28 18.28
CA GLU A 218 -1.63 -12.98 17.72
C GLU A 218 -0.81 -12.73 16.44
N GLY A 219 -1.48 -12.26 15.38
CA GLY A 219 -0.84 -11.90 14.11
C GLY A 219 -0.41 -13.06 13.21
N GLU A 220 -0.44 -14.32 13.66
CA GLU A 220 0.08 -15.46 12.88
C GLU A 220 -0.68 -15.75 11.58
N CYS A 221 -1.92 -15.30 11.46
CA CYS A 221 -2.72 -15.46 10.25
C CYS A 221 -2.58 -14.31 9.24
N ALA A 222 -1.80 -13.26 9.56
CA ALA A 222 -1.59 -12.14 8.66
C ALA A 222 -0.65 -12.51 7.49
N VAL A 223 -0.99 -12.07 6.28
CA VAL A 223 -0.14 -12.23 5.10
C VAL A 223 0.93 -11.15 5.14
N LEU A 224 2.18 -11.54 5.41
CA LEU A 224 3.32 -10.63 5.52
C LEU A 224 3.78 -10.12 4.14
N CYS A 225 4.37 -8.92 4.12
CA CYS A 225 4.95 -8.36 2.92
C CYS A 225 6.35 -8.95 2.66
N PRO A 226 6.55 -9.73 1.57
CA PRO A 226 7.82 -10.41 1.33
C PRO A 226 8.95 -9.46 0.88
N ALA A 227 8.61 -8.24 0.44
CA ALA A 227 9.57 -7.20 0.05
C ALA A 227 9.92 -6.23 1.18
N CYS A 228 9.17 -6.22 2.28
CA CYS A 228 9.56 -5.49 3.49
C CYS A 228 10.61 -6.36 4.25
N PRO A 229 11.58 -5.76 4.95
CA PRO A 229 12.67 -6.48 5.62
C PRO A 229 12.15 -7.40 6.72
N GLN A 230 12.57 -8.67 6.71
CA GLN A 230 12.22 -9.68 7.71
C GLN A 230 13.48 -10.45 8.13
N PRO A 231 14.22 -9.92 9.14
CA PRO A 231 15.43 -10.56 9.66
C PRO A 231 15.24 -12.04 9.98
N GLY A 232 16.12 -12.89 9.44
CA GLY A 232 16.07 -14.34 9.61
C GLY A 232 15.08 -15.08 8.71
N LYS A 233 14.30 -14.36 7.89
CA LYS A 233 13.40 -14.95 6.88
C LYS A 233 13.86 -14.66 5.45
N ASN A 234 13.89 -13.39 5.06
CA ASN A 234 14.23 -12.98 3.68
C ASN A 234 15.54 -12.18 3.60
N MET A 235 16.21 -11.95 4.73
CA MET A 235 17.45 -11.19 4.80
C MET A 235 18.30 -11.59 6.01
N ILE A 236 19.61 -11.41 5.87
CA ILE A 236 20.58 -11.48 6.96
C ILE A 236 20.95 -10.04 7.30
N VAL A 237 20.79 -9.65 8.57
CA VAL A 237 21.10 -8.30 9.03
C VAL A 237 22.58 -8.03 8.80
N SER A 238 22.90 -6.96 8.06
CA SER A 238 24.28 -6.58 7.77
C SER A 238 24.53 -5.13 8.21
N SER A 239 25.67 -4.86 8.83
CA SER A 239 26.00 -3.51 9.30
C SER A 239 26.35 -2.52 8.19
N GLN A 240 26.49 -2.99 6.94
CA GLN A 240 27.00 -2.19 5.81
C GLN A 240 25.90 -1.48 5.02
N MET A 241 24.65 -1.96 5.04
CA MET A 241 23.56 -1.41 4.23
C MET A 241 22.32 -1.10 5.07
N ARG A 242 22.43 -0.10 5.97
CA ARG A 242 21.35 0.23 6.93
C ARG A 242 20.02 0.64 6.28
N ASP A 243 20.06 1.32 5.13
CA ASP A 243 18.85 1.85 4.49
C ASP A 243 18.03 0.82 3.71
N ILE A 244 18.67 -0.25 3.20
CA ILE A 244 17.92 -1.35 2.55
C ILE A 244 17.27 -2.28 3.59
N ASP A 245 17.81 -2.29 4.81
CA ASP A 245 17.31 -3.05 5.95
C ASP A 245 16.15 -2.32 6.67
N ALA A 246 15.79 -1.11 6.21
CA ALA A 246 14.81 -0.26 6.86
C ALA A 246 13.36 -0.70 6.58
N LEU A 247 12.59 -0.90 7.65
CA LEU A 247 11.15 -1.12 7.57
C LEU A 247 10.42 0.22 7.52
N PHE A 248 9.67 0.44 6.43
CA PHE A 248 8.85 1.63 6.25
C PHE A 248 7.44 1.36 6.74
N VAL A 249 6.99 2.12 7.72
CA VAL A 249 5.71 1.93 8.40
C VAL A 249 4.91 3.22 8.30
N ALA A 250 3.65 3.14 7.86
CA ALA A 250 2.74 4.28 7.83
C ALA A 250 1.55 4.04 8.77
N LEU A 251 1.21 5.06 9.54
CA LEU A 251 0.07 5.09 10.44
C LEU A 251 -0.97 6.06 9.90
N ASP A 252 -2.24 5.72 10.05
CA ASP A 252 -3.36 6.59 9.72
C ASP A 252 -4.67 6.11 10.37
N ALA A 253 -5.71 6.95 10.36
CA ALA A 253 -7.02 6.71 10.94
C ALA A 253 -8.16 6.99 9.94
N ASN A 254 -9.15 6.09 9.90
CA ASN A 254 -10.30 6.21 9.02
C ASN A 254 -11.63 6.27 9.79
N PHE A 255 -12.29 7.43 9.73
CA PHE A 255 -13.57 7.71 10.40
C PHE A 255 -14.83 7.34 9.59
N ARG A 256 -14.66 6.81 8.37
CA ARG A 256 -15.76 6.25 7.58
C ARG A 256 -16.13 4.84 8.07
N LEU A 257 -15.17 4.08 8.59
CA LEU A 257 -15.34 2.75 9.17
C LEU A 257 -15.91 2.79 10.59
N ARG A 258 -16.99 3.56 10.77
CA ARG A 258 -17.69 3.65 12.05
C ARG A 258 -18.50 2.39 12.31
N HIS A 259 -18.42 1.88 13.53
CA HIS A 259 -19.24 0.80 14.04
C HIS A 259 -20.29 1.32 15.03
N ARG A 260 -21.52 0.78 14.95
CA ARG A 260 -22.56 1.07 15.93
C ARG A 260 -22.50 0.02 17.03
N ALA A 261 -22.86 0.44 18.24
CA ALA A 261 -23.06 -0.49 19.36
C ALA A 261 -24.35 -1.32 19.15
N ALA A 262 -24.35 -2.20 18.15
CA ALA A 262 -25.49 -2.96 17.67
C ALA A 262 -25.70 -4.27 18.46
N SER A 263 -24.64 -4.84 19.02
CA SER A 263 -24.64 -6.09 19.80
C SER A 263 -23.52 -6.06 20.86
N ASN A 264 -23.16 -7.22 21.40
CA ASN A 264 -22.08 -7.41 22.37
C ASN A 264 -21.29 -8.71 22.07
N ASN A 265 -20.12 -8.85 22.70
CA ASN A 265 -19.24 -10.00 22.52
C ASN A 265 -19.84 -11.33 23.03
N GLU A 266 -20.86 -11.32 23.89
CA GLU A 266 -21.53 -12.54 24.35
C GLU A 266 -22.42 -13.14 23.25
N ASN A 267 -23.11 -12.27 22.50
CA ASN A 267 -24.02 -12.65 21.43
C ASN A 267 -23.31 -12.81 20.07
N ASP A 268 -22.24 -12.06 19.82
CA ASP A 268 -21.46 -12.10 18.59
C ASP A 268 -19.95 -11.99 18.90
N PRO A 269 -19.31 -13.07 19.36
CA PRO A 269 -17.88 -13.11 19.64
C PRO A 269 -17.05 -13.15 18.35
N SER A 270 -15.86 -12.56 18.38
CA SER A 270 -14.86 -12.81 17.32
C SER A 270 -14.39 -14.27 17.40
N LEU A 271 -14.27 -14.91 16.25
CA LEU A 271 -13.72 -16.25 16.11
C LEU A 271 -12.19 -16.23 16.09
N SER A 272 -11.58 -15.12 15.69
CA SER A 272 -10.13 -15.01 15.46
C SER A 272 -9.40 -14.30 16.60
N GLN A 273 -10.02 -13.39 17.34
CA GLN A 273 -9.46 -12.75 18.55
C GLN A 273 -7.98 -12.34 18.42
N GLY A 274 -7.66 -11.51 17.44
CA GLY A 274 -6.30 -11.00 17.24
C GLY A 274 -5.36 -11.91 16.45
N TRP A 275 -5.81 -13.04 15.89
CA TRP A 275 -4.93 -13.91 15.10
C TRP A 275 -4.44 -13.30 13.78
N ALA A 276 -5.01 -12.20 13.29
CA ALA A 276 -4.65 -11.58 12.02
C ALA A 276 -4.26 -10.09 12.13
N TYR A 277 -5.09 -9.15 11.65
CA TYR A 277 -4.70 -7.74 11.53
C TYR A 277 -5.23 -6.88 12.66
N PHE A 278 -6.41 -7.19 13.20
CA PHE A 278 -6.91 -6.56 14.42
C PHE A 278 -6.08 -6.92 15.64
N VAL A 279 -5.92 -5.99 16.57
CA VAL A 279 -5.42 -6.26 17.92
C VAL A 279 -6.37 -7.16 18.71
N GLU A 280 -5.88 -7.86 19.72
CA GLU A 280 -6.75 -8.61 20.63
C GLU A 280 -7.65 -7.64 21.41
N ASP A 281 -8.96 -7.86 21.29
CA ASP A 281 -10.00 -6.92 21.71
C ASP A 281 -10.03 -6.72 23.24
N SER A 282 -9.86 -7.79 24.01
CA SER A 282 -9.98 -7.76 25.47
C SER A 282 -8.84 -6.98 26.11
N ALA A 283 -7.60 -7.29 25.74
CA ALA A 283 -6.38 -6.63 26.18
C ALA A 283 -6.39 -5.16 25.77
N PHE A 284 -6.83 -4.86 24.53
CA PHE A 284 -6.92 -3.48 24.07
C PHE A 284 -7.96 -2.68 24.86
N LYS A 285 -9.16 -3.23 25.09
CA LYS A 285 -10.20 -2.58 25.91
C LYS A 285 -9.76 -2.36 27.36
N MET A 286 -9.04 -3.31 27.95
CA MET A 286 -8.45 -3.14 29.28
C MET A 286 -7.45 -1.97 29.30
N TYR A 287 -6.52 -1.95 28.35
CA TYR A 287 -5.54 -0.88 28.19
C TYR A 287 -6.22 0.50 28.03
N LEU A 288 -7.24 0.59 27.18
CA LEU A 288 -8.01 1.83 26.98
C LEU A 288 -8.71 2.31 28.25
N ASN A 289 -9.24 1.39 29.06
CA ASN A 289 -9.88 1.73 30.33
C ASN A 289 -8.87 2.29 31.35
N ASP A 290 -7.66 1.74 31.40
CA ASP A 290 -6.59 2.22 32.28
C ASP A 290 -6.11 3.62 31.88
N HIS A 291 -6.19 3.96 30.59
CA HIS A 291 -5.75 5.23 30.01
C HIS A 291 -6.93 6.17 29.65
N LYS A 292 -8.10 5.96 30.26
CA LYS A 292 -9.30 6.78 29.99
C LYS A 292 -9.14 8.25 30.39
N ASN A 293 -8.26 8.52 31.36
CA ASN A 293 -8.00 9.85 31.89
C ASN A 293 -6.78 10.52 31.23
N ASP A 294 -6.11 9.83 30.32
CA ASP A 294 -4.96 10.37 29.62
C ASP A 294 -5.40 11.46 28.64
N THR A 295 -4.90 12.66 28.90
CA THR A 295 -5.13 13.86 28.08
C THR A 295 -4.07 13.95 26.99
N GLN A 296 -4.52 14.25 25.77
CA GLN A 296 -3.62 14.48 24.66
C GLN A 296 -3.25 15.96 24.59
N GLU A 297 -1.98 16.25 24.34
CA GLU A 297 -1.53 17.61 24.14
C GLU A 297 -2.14 18.23 22.89
N LYS A 298 -2.47 19.53 22.96
CA LYS A 298 -2.98 20.27 21.82
C LYS A 298 -1.91 20.49 20.77
N SER A 299 -2.35 20.67 19.53
CA SER A 299 -1.46 20.86 18.40
C SER A 299 -0.61 22.12 18.55
N SER A 300 0.71 21.97 18.45
CA SER A 300 1.64 23.08 18.27
C SER A 300 1.89 23.42 16.79
N CYS A 301 1.27 22.66 15.87
CA CYS A 301 1.34 22.85 14.43
C CYS A 301 0.05 23.48 13.89
N SER A 302 0.10 24.10 12.71
CA SER A 302 -1.01 24.78 12.04
C SER A 302 -2.22 23.86 11.87
N ASN A 303 -3.38 24.26 12.39
CA ASN A 303 -4.74 23.77 12.07
C ASN A 303 -4.95 22.27 11.75
N HIS A 304 -4.23 21.34 12.39
CA HIS A 304 -4.48 19.91 12.21
C HIS A 304 -5.71 19.44 13.00
N ASN A 305 -6.74 19.01 12.27
CA ASN A 305 -7.97 18.47 12.85
C ASN A 305 -7.74 17.16 13.62
N ALA A 306 -6.75 16.35 13.23
CA ALA A 306 -6.44 15.06 13.87
C ALA A 306 -6.20 15.21 15.38
N VAL A 307 -5.37 16.18 15.80
CA VAL A 307 -5.11 16.48 17.22
C VAL A 307 -6.22 17.31 17.84
N ASN A 308 -6.68 18.36 17.13
CA ASN A 308 -7.62 19.32 17.69
C ASN A 308 -9.02 18.72 17.92
N MET A 309 -9.36 17.62 17.23
CA MET A 309 -10.61 16.89 17.42
C MET A 309 -10.43 15.54 18.12
N ALA A 310 -9.21 15.17 18.55
CA ALA A 310 -8.94 13.90 19.24
C ALA A 310 -9.77 13.73 20.53
N GLU A 311 -10.08 14.84 21.21
CA GLU A 311 -10.86 14.84 22.47
C GLU A 311 -12.35 15.14 22.27
N VAL A 312 -12.79 15.41 21.04
CA VAL A 312 -14.20 15.70 20.75
C VAL A 312 -15.00 14.41 20.87
N LYS A 313 -15.52 14.16 22.07
CA LYS A 313 -16.56 13.16 22.29
C LYS A 313 -17.77 13.56 21.46
N THR A 314 -18.11 12.78 20.42
CA THR A 314 -19.52 12.42 20.15
C THR A 314 -19.69 11.55 18.90
N LYS A 315 -20.34 10.40 19.12
CA LYS A 315 -21.56 9.98 18.42
C LYS A 315 -22.31 8.99 19.31
N LYS A 316 -23.43 9.41 19.90
CA LYS A 316 -24.29 8.50 20.68
C LYS A 316 -24.61 7.24 19.86
N GLY A 317 -24.46 6.07 20.48
CA GLY A 317 -24.80 4.77 19.88
C GLY A 317 -23.71 4.14 19.00
N CYS A 318 -22.46 4.60 19.07
CA CYS A 318 -21.30 3.97 18.42
C CYS A 318 -20.30 3.50 19.49
N ASP A 319 -19.72 2.32 19.30
CA ASP A 319 -18.65 1.73 20.10
C ASP A 319 -17.26 2.00 19.48
N ALA A 320 -17.17 2.05 18.14
CA ALA A 320 -16.02 2.56 17.41
C ALA A 320 -16.42 3.68 16.45
N THR A 321 -15.75 4.83 16.54
CA THR A 321 -15.96 6.01 15.67
C THR A 321 -15.22 5.93 14.33
N GLY A 322 -14.23 5.04 14.25
CA GLY A 322 -13.36 4.78 13.12
C GLY A 322 -12.35 3.69 13.48
N VAL A 323 -11.37 3.49 12.61
CA VAL A 323 -10.32 2.46 12.75
C VAL A 323 -8.96 3.08 12.46
N SER A 324 -7.97 2.82 13.32
CA SER A 324 -6.56 3.12 13.04
C SER A 324 -5.87 1.94 12.38
N MET A 325 -4.83 2.23 11.61
CA MET A 325 -4.09 1.24 10.85
C MET A 325 -2.58 1.51 10.85
N VAL A 326 -1.83 0.41 10.78
CA VAL A 326 -0.39 0.38 10.54
C VAL A 326 -0.09 -0.49 9.30
N VAL A 327 0.59 0.08 8.30
CA VAL A 327 0.94 -0.61 7.04
C VAL A 327 2.41 -0.47 6.64
N CYS A 328 2.91 -1.38 5.81
CA CYS A 328 4.19 -1.24 5.12
C CYS A 328 4.05 -0.09 4.09
N ALA A 329 4.67 1.07 4.32
CA ALA A 329 4.44 2.31 3.56
C ALA A 329 4.93 2.26 2.11
N ARG A 330 5.71 1.24 1.72
CA ARG A 330 6.18 1.04 0.34
C ARG A 330 5.28 0.17 -0.53
N HIS A 331 4.56 -0.76 0.11
CA HIS A 331 3.80 -1.80 -0.60
C HIS A 331 2.31 -1.80 -0.23
N GLY A 332 1.93 -1.09 0.84
CA GLY A 332 0.55 -0.94 1.31
C GLY A 332 -0.03 -2.19 1.91
N MET A 333 0.81 -3.12 2.38
CA MET A 333 0.35 -4.32 3.08
C MET A 333 0.19 -4.03 4.56
N LYS A 334 -0.94 -4.45 5.14
CA LYS A 334 -1.29 -4.27 6.56
C LYS A 334 -0.35 -5.11 7.42
N LEU A 335 0.12 -4.54 8.53
CA LEU A 335 0.94 -5.28 9.49
C LEU A 335 0.05 -6.16 10.38
N PRO A 336 0.57 -7.30 10.87
CA PRO A 336 -0.13 -8.12 11.86
C PRO A 336 -0.44 -7.29 13.11
N ASN A 337 -1.64 -7.43 13.68
CA ASN A 337 -2.14 -6.63 14.80
C ASN A 337 -1.96 -5.10 14.67
N GLY A 338 -1.86 -4.59 13.44
CA GLY A 338 -1.72 -3.16 13.17
C GLY A 338 -3.04 -2.40 13.08
N ILE A 339 -4.17 -3.05 13.34
CA ILE A 339 -5.50 -2.44 13.22
C ILE A 339 -6.15 -2.36 14.61
N ALA A 340 -6.70 -1.20 14.95
CA ALA A 340 -7.40 -0.99 16.22
C ALA A 340 -8.59 -0.04 16.07
N ASP A 341 -9.62 -0.27 16.88
CA ASP A 341 -10.79 0.60 16.92
C ASP A 341 -10.50 1.93 17.62
N LEU A 342 -11.12 3.00 17.11
CA LEU A 342 -11.04 4.34 17.68
C LEU A 342 -12.32 4.66 18.44
N GLN A 343 -12.26 4.79 19.77
CA GLN A 343 -13.45 5.11 20.58
C GLN A 343 -13.95 6.53 20.31
N TYR A 344 -13.03 7.48 20.10
CA TYR A 344 -13.32 8.83 19.65
C TYR A 344 -12.03 9.50 19.19
N GLY A 345 -12.10 10.19 18.04
CA GLY A 345 -10.96 10.89 17.48
C GLY A 345 -9.75 9.99 17.25
N GLU A 346 -8.61 10.61 16.99
CA GLU A 346 -7.35 9.92 16.81
C GLU A 346 -6.45 10.14 18.02
N ARG A 347 -6.79 9.48 19.12
CA ARG A 347 -6.02 9.61 20.36
C ARG A 347 -4.70 8.85 20.25
N TYR A 348 -3.65 9.43 20.82
CA TYR A 348 -2.33 8.79 20.90
C TYR A 348 -2.39 7.44 21.57
N VAL A 349 -3.24 7.24 22.58
CA VAL A 349 -3.41 5.92 23.22
C VAL A 349 -3.78 4.81 22.22
N ASN A 350 -4.65 5.10 21.25
CA ASN A 350 -5.05 4.14 20.21
C ASN A 350 -3.91 3.91 19.22
N MET A 351 -3.31 4.99 18.72
CA MET A 351 -2.22 4.93 17.73
C MET A 351 -0.96 4.27 18.29
N ASP A 352 -0.62 4.56 19.55
CA ASP A 352 0.50 3.96 20.27
C ASP A 352 0.31 2.45 20.40
N TYR A 353 -0.91 1.99 20.75
CA TYR A 353 -1.20 0.57 20.93
C TYR A 353 -1.17 -0.18 19.60
N ALA A 354 -1.78 0.38 18.54
CA ALA A 354 -1.74 -0.20 17.20
C ALA A 354 -0.30 -0.27 16.66
N PHE A 355 0.50 0.79 16.87
CA PHE A 355 1.90 0.82 16.52
C PHE A 355 2.71 -0.23 17.28
N ALA A 356 2.62 -0.27 18.61
CA ALA A 356 3.32 -1.24 19.44
C ALA A 356 2.96 -2.69 19.06
N SER A 357 1.66 -2.95 18.86
CA SER A 357 1.13 -4.25 18.47
C SER A 357 1.59 -4.69 17.08
N ALA A 358 1.81 -3.76 16.16
CA ALA A 358 2.35 -4.07 14.83
C ALA A 358 3.86 -4.32 14.85
N ILE A 359 4.61 -3.49 15.57
CA ILE A 359 6.07 -3.53 15.56
C ILE A 359 6.64 -4.70 16.36
N GLN A 360 5.94 -5.21 17.38
CA GLN A 360 6.38 -6.43 18.09
C GLN A 360 6.55 -7.66 17.17
N HIS A 361 5.92 -7.66 15.99
CA HIS A 361 6.01 -8.75 15.01
C HIS A 361 7.22 -8.68 14.08
N THR A 362 8.07 -7.66 14.23
CA THR A 362 9.27 -7.47 13.43
C THR A 362 10.51 -7.31 14.30
N ASN A 363 11.63 -7.83 13.79
CA ASN A 363 12.95 -7.65 14.36
C ASN A 363 13.77 -6.59 13.60
N ALA A 364 13.11 -5.78 12.78
CA ALA A 364 13.77 -4.70 12.05
C ALA A 364 14.35 -3.67 13.03
N THR A 365 15.63 -3.35 12.86
CA THR A 365 16.36 -2.40 13.73
C THR A 365 16.35 -0.98 13.19
N VAL A 366 15.99 -0.79 11.92
CA VAL A 366 15.87 0.51 11.26
C VAL A 366 14.40 0.70 10.87
N LEU A 367 13.77 1.73 11.41
CA LEU A 367 12.36 2.06 11.16
C LEU A 367 12.25 3.45 10.53
N LYS A 368 11.50 3.56 9.43
CA LYS A 368 11.05 4.82 8.88
C LYS A 368 9.54 4.91 9.09
N VAL A 369 9.13 5.67 10.10
CA VAL A 369 7.73 5.74 10.56
C VAL A 369 7.09 7.01 10.03
N SER A 370 6.06 6.87 9.21
CA SER A 370 5.29 8.00 8.72
C SER A 370 3.90 8.08 9.33
N TYR A 371 3.47 9.31 9.56
CA TYR A 371 2.17 9.61 10.14
C TYR A 371 1.75 11.04 9.72
N ASP A 372 0.49 11.41 9.94
CA ASP A 372 -0.01 12.77 9.70
C ASP A 372 0.56 13.78 10.67
N ILE A 373 0.77 13.38 11.92
CA ILE A 373 1.21 14.29 13.00
C ILE A 373 2.42 13.76 13.79
N PRO A 374 3.43 13.15 13.13
CA PRO A 374 4.59 12.57 13.77
C PRO A 374 5.32 13.64 14.58
N CYS A 375 5.46 14.84 14.02
CA CYS A 375 6.12 16.01 14.62
C CYS A 375 5.59 16.41 16.01
N GLN A 376 4.45 15.85 16.42
CA GLN A 376 3.88 15.99 17.75
C GLN A 376 3.87 14.65 18.48
N TRP A 377 3.34 13.62 17.81
CA TRP A 377 3.16 12.28 18.38
C TRP A 377 4.48 11.67 18.88
N HIS A 378 5.57 11.79 18.12
CA HIS A 378 6.84 11.13 18.43
C HIS A 378 7.54 11.70 19.68
N LYS A 379 7.29 12.97 20.04
CA LYS A 379 8.06 13.71 21.07
C LYS A 379 8.05 13.02 22.44
N LYS A 380 6.93 12.41 22.80
CA LYS A 380 6.76 11.66 24.06
C LYS A 380 6.55 10.16 23.82
N LEU A 381 6.77 9.68 22.60
CA LEU A 381 6.48 8.29 22.24
C LEU A 381 7.29 7.31 23.08
N SER A 382 8.60 7.53 23.24
CA SER A 382 9.46 6.67 24.09
C SER A 382 8.93 6.57 25.52
N GLN A 383 8.48 7.68 26.13
CA GLN A 383 7.90 7.67 27.47
C GLN A 383 6.58 6.89 27.54
N ARG A 384 5.77 6.95 26.48
CA ARG A 384 4.51 6.19 26.39
C ARG A 384 4.78 4.71 26.12
N MET A 385 5.75 4.35 25.28
CA MET A 385 6.18 2.97 25.06
C MET A 385 6.68 2.31 26.35
N ASN A 386 7.41 3.04 27.21
CA ASN A 386 7.84 2.52 28.52
C ASN A 386 6.69 2.22 29.49
N LYS A 387 5.50 2.78 29.24
CA LYS A 387 4.28 2.54 30.04
C LYS A 387 3.35 1.50 29.42
N MET A 388 3.68 0.99 28.23
CA MET A 388 2.90 -0.07 27.59
C MET A 388 2.88 -1.34 28.45
N PRO A 389 1.88 -2.22 28.27
CA PRO A 389 1.92 -3.57 28.82
C PRO A 389 3.25 -4.25 28.48
N PRO A 390 3.85 -5.05 29.38
CA PRO A 390 5.19 -5.61 29.18
C PRO A 390 5.40 -6.35 27.85
N SER A 391 4.35 -6.99 27.31
CA SER A 391 4.40 -7.66 26.00
C SER A 391 4.52 -6.69 24.81
N LEU A 392 4.13 -5.42 24.98
CA LEU A 392 4.10 -4.38 23.95
C LEU A 392 5.13 -3.26 24.18
N GLN A 393 5.99 -3.38 25.18
CA GLN A 393 7.05 -2.39 25.43
C GLN A 393 8.11 -2.47 24.34
N LEU A 394 8.05 -1.54 23.39
CA LEU A 394 9.08 -1.40 22.36
C LEU A 394 10.30 -0.66 22.92
N ASN A 395 11.48 -1.27 22.78
CA ASN A 395 12.73 -0.56 23.01
C ASN A 395 13.14 0.22 21.75
N LEU A 396 12.56 1.42 21.62
CA LEU A 396 12.88 2.33 20.51
C LEU A 396 14.27 2.98 20.65
N CYS A 397 14.91 2.90 21.83
CA CYS A 397 16.24 3.49 22.05
C CYS A 397 17.36 2.70 21.35
N ASP A 398 17.17 1.39 21.18
CA ASP A 398 18.10 0.51 20.47
C ASP A 398 17.79 0.42 18.96
N GLN A 399 16.80 1.19 18.48
CA GLN A 399 16.38 1.23 17.08
C GLN A 399 16.74 2.57 16.44
N ASP A 400 17.13 2.52 15.17
CA ASP A 400 17.28 3.71 14.33
C ASP A 400 15.91 4.08 13.78
N VAL A 401 15.21 5.00 14.46
CA VAL A 401 13.85 5.41 14.11
C VAL A 401 13.85 6.82 13.53
N THR A 402 13.40 6.95 12.29
CA THR A 402 13.14 8.24 11.65
C THR A 402 11.65 8.46 11.52
N PHE A 403 11.16 9.64 11.93
CA PHE A 403 9.76 10.01 11.81
C PHE A 403 9.55 10.96 10.63
N LEU A 404 8.50 10.74 9.84
CA LEU A 404 8.26 11.47 8.59
C LEU A 404 6.78 11.84 8.43
N VAL A 405 6.50 13.04 7.93
CA VAL A 405 5.16 13.44 7.54
C VAL A 405 4.91 12.99 6.10
N LEU A 406 3.72 12.46 5.85
CA LEU A 406 3.25 12.08 4.52
C LEU A 406 3.39 13.23 3.53
N LYS A 407 3.81 12.95 2.29
CA LYS A 407 4.15 14.02 1.31
C LYS A 407 2.99 14.96 1.01
N PHE A 408 1.76 14.44 0.93
CA PHE A 408 0.56 15.24 0.68
C PHE A 408 0.20 16.11 1.88
N HIS A 409 0.45 15.62 3.10
CA HIS A 409 0.13 16.30 4.34
C HIS A 409 1.19 17.33 4.74
N LEU A 410 2.45 17.14 4.33
CA LEU A 410 3.60 17.97 4.70
C LEU A 410 3.36 19.48 4.54
N PRO A 411 2.78 19.99 3.42
CA PRO A 411 2.55 21.43 3.25
C PRO A 411 1.59 22.04 4.28
N ALA A 412 0.73 21.24 4.92
CA ALA A 412 -0.18 21.72 5.96
C ALA A 412 0.53 21.99 7.30
N HIS A 413 1.78 21.53 7.45
CA HIS A 413 2.58 21.77 8.65
C HIS A 413 3.31 23.11 8.62
N VAL A 414 3.70 23.60 9.80
CA VAL A 414 4.57 24.77 9.93
C VAL A 414 5.92 24.53 9.25
N ALA A 415 6.56 25.59 8.76
CA ALA A 415 7.79 25.51 7.96
C ALA A 415 8.88 24.63 8.57
N SER A 416 9.14 24.76 9.88
CA SER A 416 10.16 23.93 10.56
C SER A 416 9.86 22.43 10.49
N CYS A 417 8.58 22.05 10.51
CA CYS A 417 8.18 20.65 10.34
C CYS A 417 8.33 20.19 8.89
N GLN A 418 8.09 21.08 7.91
CA GLN A 418 8.26 20.75 6.50
C GLN A 418 9.69 20.28 6.25
N TRP A 419 10.69 21.03 6.71
CA TRP A 419 12.10 20.66 6.52
C TRP A 419 12.54 19.44 7.33
N SER A 420 12.05 19.31 8.57
CA SER A 420 12.55 18.29 9.50
C SER A 420 11.94 16.89 9.32
N PHE A 421 10.72 16.80 8.77
CA PHE A 421 9.97 15.54 8.68
C PHE A 421 9.71 15.08 7.23
N SER A 422 10.42 15.64 6.26
CA SER A 422 10.15 15.32 4.86
C SER A 422 10.87 14.08 4.37
N PHE A 423 10.15 13.29 3.61
CA PHE A 423 10.74 12.25 2.78
C PHE A 423 11.76 12.81 1.77
N ASN A 424 11.55 13.99 1.18
CA ASN A 424 12.42 14.47 0.10
C ASN A 424 13.84 14.81 0.59
N TRP A 425 13.98 15.19 1.86
CA TRP A 425 15.26 15.56 2.46
C TRP A 425 15.85 14.43 3.30
N THR A 426 15.17 13.30 3.47
CA THR A 426 15.65 12.21 4.33
C THR A 426 16.42 11.16 3.53
N LYS A 427 17.66 10.89 3.93
CA LYS A 427 18.49 9.83 3.33
C LYS A 427 17.83 8.45 3.43
N GLY A 428 18.02 7.62 2.39
CA GLY A 428 17.62 6.22 2.40
C GLY A 428 16.14 5.94 2.14
N VAL A 429 15.30 6.96 1.96
CA VAL A 429 13.85 6.76 1.79
C VAL A 429 13.42 6.54 0.33
N GLY A 430 14.27 6.89 -0.64
CA GLY A 430 13.97 6.81 -2.07
C GLY A 430 12.74 7.63 -2.46
N ARG A 431 11.90 7.12 -3.37
CA ARG A 431 10.66 7.79 -3.80
C ARG A 431 9.43 7.48 -2.92
N THR A 432 9.63 7.00 -1.69
CA THR A 432 8.51 6.70 -0.77
C THR A 432 7.73 7.97 -0.43
N ASP A 433 6.40 7.91 -0.39
CA ASP A 433 5.53 9.07 -0.11
C ASP A 433 4.76 8.98 1.21
N GLY A 434 4.60 7.78 1.77
CA GLY A 434 3.85 7.54 3.01
C GLY A 434 2.34 7.38 2.83
N GLU A 435 1.80 7.54 1.61
CA GLU A 435 0.36 7.66 1.31
C GLU A 435 -0.36 6.31 1.12
N GLU A 436 0.31 5.18 1.41
CA GLU A 436 -0.31 3.86 1.25
C GLU A 436 -1.55 3.61 2.12
N PRO A 437 -1.68 4.13 3.36
CA PRO A 437 -2.91 4.00 4.13
C PRO A 437 -4.13 4.54 3.36
N GLU A 438 -4.03 5.74 2.80
CA GLU A 438 -5.11 6.40 2.06
C GLU A 438 -5.54 5.61 0.81
N ARG A 439 -4.57 5.03 0.09
CA ARG A 439 -4.85 4.11 -1.03
C ARG A 439 -5.60 2.86 -0.56
N GLY A 440 -5.25 2.34 0.63
CA GLY A 440 -5.94 1.24 1.28
C GLY A 440 -7.37 1.60 1.69
N TRP A 441 -7.58 2.81 2.21
CA TRP A 441 -8.90 3.31 2.58
C TRP A 441 -9.82 3.50 1.41
N ALA A 442 -9.33 4.05 0.30
CA ALA A 442 -10.12 4.20 -0.92
C ALA A 442 -10.72 2.85 -1.38
N ASN A 443 -10.00 1.75 -1.19
CA ASN A 443 -10.48 0.41 -1.52
C ASN A 443 -11.51 -0.15 -0.52
N LEU A 444 -11.33 0.11 0.78
CA LEU A 444 -12.19 -0.44 1.84
C LEU A 444 -13.45 0.39 2.11
N ASN A 445 -13.38 1.70 1.90
CA ASN A 445 -14.47 2.64 2.18
C ASN A 445 -15.84 2.26 1.54
N PRO A 446 -15.92 1.70 0.32
CA PRO A 446 -17.18 1.22 -0.23
C PRO A 446 -17.89 0.16 0.61
N ALA A 447 -17.16 -0.64 1.42
CA ALA A 447 -17.72 -1.65 2.31
C ALA A 447 -18.15 -1.09 3.68
N ALA A 448 -17.82 0.16 4.01
CA ALA A 448 -18.03 0.71 5.35
C ALA A 448 -19.50 0.68 5.81
N SER A 449 -20.44 0.87 4.87
CA SER A 449 -21.88 0.91 5.18
C SER A 449 -22.44 -0.46 5.59
N SER A 450 -21.95 -1.55 5.00
CA SER A 450 -22.42 -2.91 5.31
C SER A 450 -21.92 -3.39 6.67
N MET A 451 -20.73 -2.95 7.08
CA MET A 451 -20.11 -3.33 8.35
C MET A 451 -20.63 -2.53 9.55
N LYS A 452 -21.23 -1.37 9.30
CA LYS A 452 -21.63 -0.40 10.33
C LYS A 452 -22.59 -0.93 11.40
N ASN A 453 -23.44 -1.91 11.06
CA ASN A 453 -24.43 -2.48 11.99
C ASN A 453 -24.16 -3.96 12.32
N MET A 454 -22.96 -4.47 11.99
CA MET A 454 -22.59 -5.84 12.35
C MET A 454 -22.50 -5.99 13.88
N GLY A 455 -22.47 -7.23 14.37
CA GLY A 455 -22.02 -7.45 15.75
C GLY A 455 -20.50 -7.25 15.84
N PRO A 456 -19.95 -7.04 17.05
CA PRO A 456 -18.54 -6.70 17.23
C PRO A 456 -17.59 -7.79 16.73
N GLY A 457 -17.91 -9.08 16.94
CA GLY A 457 -17.08 -10.18 16.48
C GLY A 457 -17.06 -10.32 14.97
N HIS A 458 -18.23 -10.30 14.35
CA HIS A 458 -18.38 -10.31 12.90
C HIS A 458 -17.71 -9.12 12.23
N TYR A 459 -17.83 -7.93 12.82
CA TYR A 459 -17.23 -6.70 12.33
C TYR A 459 -15.70 -6.84 12.20
N CYS A 460 -15.03 -7.23 13.28
CA CYS A 460 -13.58 -7.41 13.29
C CYS A 460 -13.14 -8.51 12.32
N ASP A 461 -13.80 -9.68 12.36
CA ASP A 461 -13.43 -10.81 11.50
C ASP A 461 -13.69 -10.53 10.01
N THR A 462 -14.72 -9.74 9.68
CA THR A 462 -15.00 -9.31 8.30
C THR A 462 -13.92 -8.35 7.81
N LEU A 463 -13.52 -7.39 8.64
CA LEU A 463 -12.42 -6.49 8.29
C LEU A 463 -11.09 -7.24 8.13
N ASP A 464 -10.80 -8.20 9.00
CA ASP A 464 -9.63 -9.07 8.87
C ASP A 464 -9.64 -9.83 7.53
N ASP A 465 -10.79 -10.33 7.06
CA ASP A 465 -10.89 -10.95 5.72
C ASP A 465 -10.63 -9.93 4.59
N TYR A 466 -11.17 -8.71 4.68
CA TYR A 466 -10.87 -7.63 3.71
C TYR A 466 -9.39 -7.27 3.67
N PHE A 467 -8.74 -7.14 4.83
CA PHE A 467 -7.30 -6.86 4.92
C PHE A 467 -6.47 -8.05 4.42
N GLY A 468 -6.92 -9.27 4.69
CA GLY A 468 -6.35 -10.51 4.17
C GLY A 468 -6.37 -10.57 2.65
N ASP A 469 -7.53 -10.30 2.04
CA ASP A 469 -7.68 -10.22 0.59
C ASP A 469 -6.82 -9.11 -0.01
N TRP A 470 -6.78 -7.93 0.60
CA TRP A 470 -5.91 -6.84 0.16
C TRP A 470 -4.43 -7.23 0.18
N ASN A 471 -3.94 -7.78 1.29
CA ASN A 471 -2.55 -8.21 1.39
C ASN A 471 -2.24 -9.34 0.40
N TRP A 472 -3.13 -10.31 0.23
CA TRP A 472 -2.99 -11.36 -0.77
C TRP A 472 -2.91 -10.79 -2.21
N LYS A 473 -3.79 -9.84 -2.56
CA LYS A 473 -3.76 -9.16 -3.87
C LYS A 473 -2.46 -8.39 -4.09
N LYS A 474 -1.98 -7.66 -3.06
CA LYS A 474 -0.68 -6.98 -3.09
C LYS A 474 0.46 -7.98 -3.30
N LEU A 475 0.43 -9.12 -2.61
CA LEU A 475 1.41 -10.19 -2.72
C LEU A 475 1.51 -10.74 -4.15
N ILE A 476 0.38 -11.20 -4.73
CA ILE A 476 0.38 -11.79 -6.08
C ILE A 476 0.69 -10.76 -7.17
N SER A 477 0.39 -9.49 -6.94
CA SER A 477 0.66 -8.40 -7.90
C SER A 477 2.06 -7.81 -7.74
N LEU A 478 2.82 -8.24 -6.72
CA LEU A 478 4.07 -7.59 -6.34
C LEU A 478 5.12 -7.67 -7.44
N GLY A 479 5.34 -8.85 -8.03
CA GLY A 479 6.30 -9.06 -9.11
C GLY A 479 6.03 -8.15 -10.32
N PRO A 480 4.83 -8.23 -10.95
CA PRO A 480 4.46 -7.34 -12.06
C PRO A 480 4.53 -5.85 -11.69
N SER A 481 4.14 -5.48 -10.46
CA SER A 481 4.21 -4.09 -10.01
C SER A 481 5.65 -3.59 -9.86
N ILE A 482 6.56 -4.42 -9.36
CA ILE A 482 7.99 -4.07 -9.23
C ILE A 482 8.62 -3.96 -10.62
N LEU A 483 8.35 -4.90 -11.51
CA LEU A 483 8.87 -4.86 -12.88
C LEU A 483 8.47 -3.57 -13.60
N ARG A 484 7.19 -3.18 -13.51
CA ARG A 484 6.72 -1.90 -14.07
C ARG A 484 7.48 -0.71 -13.46
N LYS A 485 7.56 -0.65 -12.12
CA LYS A 485 8.26 0.42 -11.42
C LYS A 485 9.75 0.50 -11.79
N ILE A 486 10.43 -0.62 -12.02
CA ILE A 486 11.85 -0.64 -12.42
C ILE A 486 12.02 -0.13 -13.85
N LYS A 487 11.11 -0.46 -14.77
CA LYS A 487 11.13 0.04 -16.14
C LYS A 487 11.00 1.57 -16.21
N ASP A 488 10.28 2.17 -15.26
CA ASP A 488 10.16 3.62 -15.14
C ASP A 488 11.35 4.22 -14.38
N ALA A 489 11.77 3.59 -13.28
CA ALA A 489 12.79 4.11 -12.39
C ALA A 489 14.21 4.10 -12.99
N ILE A 490 14.58 3.14 -13.84
CA ILE A 490 15.92 3.09 -14.43
C ILE A 490 16.17 4.27 -15.39
N PRO A 491 15.30 4.53 -16.40
CA PRO A 491 15.42 5.71 -17.24
C PRO A 491 15.41 7.01 -16.43
N GLU A 492 14.46 7.18 -15.51
CA GLU A 492 14.41 8.38 -14.65
C GLU A 492 15.69 8.56 -13.82
N CYS A 493 16.28 7.47 -13.32
CA CYS A 493 17.54 7.52 -12.58
C CYS A 493 18.69 8.00 -13.48
N ASN A 494 18.77 7.52 -14.72
CA ASN A 494 19.81 7.94 -15.65
C ASN A 494 19.67 9.42 -16.03
N ASP A 495 18.45 9.86 -16.32
CA ASP A 495 18.16 11.26 -16.66
C ASP A 495 18.51 12.19 -15.48
N HIS A 496 18.02 11.87 -14.27
CA HIS A 496 18.35 12.65 -13.08
C HIS A 496 19.83 12.64 -12.73
N GLN A 497 20.55 11.54 -12.98
CA GLN A 497 21.99 11.48 -12.75
C GLN A 497 22.74 12.42 -13.71
N CYS A 498 22.36 12.44 -14.99
CA CYS A 498 22.92 13.37 -15.97
C CYS A 498 22.67 14.83 -15.55
N ASP A 499 21.42 15.17 -15.22
CA ASP A 499 21.04 16.52 -14.78
C ASP A 499 21.81 16.95 -13.52
N PHE A 500 21.94 16.03 -12.55
CA PHE A 500 22.66 16.27 -11.32
C PHE A 500 24.16 16.51 -11.56
N GLU A 501 24.78 15.71 -12.44
CA GLU A 501 26.20 15.86 -12.80
C GLU A 501 26.46 17.18 -13.54
N GLU A 502 25.60 17.54 -14.50
CA GLU A 502 25.72 18.81 -15.24
C GLU A 502 25.58 20.02 -14.31
N LEU A 503 24.56 20.01 -13.44
CA LEU A 503 24.38 21.05 -12.43
C LEU A 503 25.59 21.13 -11.49
N THR A 504 26.06 19.99 -11.00
CA THR A 504 27.20 19.92 -10.08
C THR A 504 28.47 20.45 -10.75
N GLN A 505 28.73 20.12 -12.01
CA GLN A 505 29.88 20.64 -12.76
C GLN A 505 29.79 22.16 -12.95
N SER A 506 28.61 22.65 -13.32
CA SER A 506 28.35 24.09 -13.48
C SER A 506 28.56 24.86 -12.18
N LEU A 507 28.06 24.33 -11.06
CA LEU A 507 28.26 24.90 -9.73
C LEU A 507 29.72 24.82 -9.28
N LYS A 508 30.42 23.71 -9.56
CA LYS A 508 31.85 23.57 -9.24
C LYS A 508 32.71 24.59 -10.00
N HIS A 509 32.35 24.91 -11.25
CA HIS A 509 33.05 25.92 -12.02
C HIS A 509 32.78 27.34 -11.49
N LYS A 510 31.52 27.66 -11.17
CA LYS A 510 31.11 29.03 -10.81
C LYS A 510 31.28 29.36 -9.33
N PHE A 511 31.07 28.39 -8.45
CA PHE A 511 30.99 28.53 -6.99
C PHE A 511 31.63 27.35 -6.23
N PRO A 512 32.93 27.06 -6.47
CA PRO A 512 33.60 25.87 -5.91
C PRO A 512 33.60 25.82 -4.39
N GLU A 513 33.84 26.95 -3.72
CA GLU A 513 33.91 27.04 -2.26
C GLU A 513 32.53 26.85 -1.62
N GLN A 514 31.49 27.48 -2.19
CA GLN A 514 30.13 27.35 -1.70
C GLN A 514 29.60 25.93 -1.88
N LEU A 515 29.90 25.29 -3.00
CA LEU A 515 29.53 23.89 -3.24
C LEU A 515 30.19 22.96 -2.23
N ALA A 516 31.49 23.13 -1.96
CA ALA A 516 32.20 22.33 -0.96
C ALA A 516 31.62 22.52 0.45
N LEU A 517 31.32 23.76 0.84
CA LEU A 517 30.68 24.06 2.12
C LEU A 517 29.28 23.44 2.21
N TRP A 518 28.48 23.54 1.15
CA TRP A 518 27.13 23.00 1.12
C TRP A 518 27.11 21.47 1.22
N ILE A 519 28.00 20.78 0.50
CA ILE A 519 28.17 19.33 0.61
C ILE A 519 28.50 18.94 2.06
N GLN A 520 29.45 19.65 2.69
CA GLN A 520 29.81 19.40 4.10
C GLN A 520 28.61 19.60 5.04
N GLN A 521 27.78 20.62 4.81
CA GLN A 521 26.58 20.88 5.62
C GLN A 521 25.53 19.78 5.45
N ILE A 522 25.30 19.30 4.22
CA ILE A 522 24.41 18.16 3.96
C ILE A 522 24.93 16.92 4.66
N GLU A 523 26.19 16.55 4.47
CA GLU A 523 26.77 15.34 5.06
C GLU A 523 26.74 15.38 6.59
N ALA A 524 27.01 16.54 7.20
CA ALA A 524 26.92 16.73 8.64
C ALA A 524 25.48 16.55 9.16
N TRP A 525 24.49 17.11 8.45
CA TRP A 525 23.09 16.99 8.82
C TRP A 525 22.51 15.58 8.57
N GLU A 526 22.89 14.91 7.48
CA GLU A 526 22.52 13.53 7.22
C GLU A 526 23.11 12.56 8.26
N ALA A 527 24.31 12.85 8.77
CA ALA A 527 24.96 12.05 9.81
C ALA A 527 24.36 12.31 11.19
N ASP A 528 23.99 13.57 11.47
CA ASP A 528 23.37 13.99 12.73
C ASP A 528 22.30 15.07 12.46
N PRO A 529 21.01 14.69 12.45
CA PRO A 529 19.91 15.63 12.23
C PRO A 529 19.76 16.73 13.30
N SER A 530 20.52 16.67 14.40
CA SER A 530 20.61 17.77 15.36
C SER A 530 21.52 18.92 14.90
N SER A 531 22.34 18.68 13.88
CA SER A 531 23.13 19.72 13.20
C SER A 531 22.22 20.71 12.45
N PRO A 532 22.71 21.93 12.13
CA PRO A 532 21.93 22.89 11.36
C PRO A 532 21.43 22.29 10.04
N ASN A 533 20.11 22.34 9.80
CA ASN A 533 19.51 21.83 8.58
C ASN A 533 19.84 22.78 7.40
N PRO A 534 20.60 22.34 6.38
CA PRO A 534 20.94 23.19 5.25
C PRO A 534 19.72 23.53 4.39
N PHE A 535 18.70 22.67 4.37
CA PHE A 535 17.47 22.86 3.57
C PHE A 535 16.49 23.83 4.20
N GLU A 536 16.68 24.21 5.47
CA GLU A 536 15.84 25.23 6.09
C GLU A 536 16.11 26.58 5.41
N VAL A 537 15.07 27.11 4.76
CA VAL A 537 15.12 28.45 4.21
C VAL A 537 15.17 29.44 5.36
N LYS A 538 16.37 29.94 5.65
CA LYS A 538 16.56 31.08 6.56
C LYS A 538 16.06 32.31 5.84
N SER A 539 14.83 32.71 6.13
CA SER A 539 14.27 33.95 5.60
C SER A 539 15.00 35.14 6.22
N ASP A 540 16.10 35.54 5.62
CA ASP A 540 16.70 36.87 5.85
C ASP A 540 16.00 37.94 4.98
N GLY A 541 14.98 37.54 4.22
CA GLY A 541 14.30 38.36 3.22
C GLY A 541 13.26 39.32 3.80
N ILE A 542 13.36 40.57 3.38
CA ILE A 542 12.34 41.61 3.50
C ILE A 542 11.01 41.03 2.99
N THR A 543 9.99 40.94 3.84
CA THR A 543 8.65 40.45 3.45
C THR A 543 8.02 41.40 2.43
N GLN A 544 7.15 40.90 1.54
CA GLN A 544 6.36 41.74 0.63
C GLN A 544 5.67 42.88 1.40
N ALA A 545 5.08 42.57 2.56
CA ALA A 545 4.49 43.59 3.43
C ALA A 545 5.50 44.67 3.87
N SER A 546 6.74 44.29 4.19
CA SER A 546 7.78 45.27 4.53
C SER A 546 8.32 46.05 3.33
N ILE A 547 8.35 45.47 2.12
CA ILE A 547 8.64 46.19 0.86
C ILE A 547 7.51 47.18 0.57
N CYS A 548 6.25 46.75 0.61
CA CYS A 548 5.08 47.61 0.42
C CYS A 548 5.04 48.75 1.45
N MET A 549 5.36 48.45 2.72
CA MET A 549 5.48 49.48 3.76
C MET A 549 6.62 50.46 3.47
N GLN A 550 7.75 49.99 2.94
CA GLN A 550 8.87 50.86 2.56
C GLN A 550 8.49 51.77 1.38
N LEU A 551 7.88 51.21 0.33
CA LEU A 551 7.41 51.96 -0.84
C LEU A 551 6.35 52.99 -0.44
N ALA A 552 5.40 52.64 0.42
CA ALA A 552 4.40 53.58 0.93
C ALA A 552 5.04 54.74 1.72
N LYS A 553 6.11 54.47 2.48
CA LYS A 553 6.87 55.52 3.19
C LYS A 553 7.65 56.43 2.23
N GLU A 554 8.20 55.88 1.16
CA GLU A 554 8.92 56.64 0.12
C GLU A 554 7.94 57.51 -0.69
N GLU A 555 6.79 56.97 -1.09
CA GLU A 555 5.72 57.72 -1.77
C GLU A 555 5.12 58.83 -0.90
N ALA A 556 4.95 58.59 0.40
CA ALA A 556 4.48 59.60 1.35
C ALA A 556 5.50 60.76 1.52
N LYS A 557 6.80 60.47 1.45
CA LYS A 557 7.85 61.48 1.47
C LYS A 557 7.92 62.27 0.16
N ALA A 558 7.90 61.58 -0.98
CA ALA A 558 7.89 62.21 -2.30
C ALA A 558 6.67 63.12 -2.51
N SER A 559 5.51 62.74 -1.96
CA SER A 559 4.29 63.56 -1.99
C SER A 559 4.38 64.80 -1.08
N ALA A 560 5.24 64.79 -0.06
CA ALA A 560 5.46 65.92 0.84
C ALA A 560 6.48 66.94 0.30
N ASP A 561 7.40 66.51 -0.57
CA ASP A 561 8.45 67.34 -1.16
C ASP A 561 8.05 68.01 -2.50
N GLU A 562 6.79 67.87 -2.95
CA GLU A 562 6.22 68.41 -4.21
C GLU A 562 7.03 68.11 -5.50
N SER A 563 7.95 67.13 -5.46
CA SER A 563 8.90 66.90 -6.55
C SER A 563 8.41 65.93 -7.64
N GLU A 564 7.31 65.20 -7.42
CA GLU A 564 6.80 64.21 -8.39
C GLU A 564 5.29 64.32 -8.65
N LEU A 565 4.92 64.20 -9.94
CA LEU A 565 3.55 64.15 -10.43
C LEU A 565 2.91 62.80 -10.11
N GLN A 566 1.90 62.77 -9.24
CA GLN A 566 1.05 61.60 -9.04
C GLN A 566 0.30 61.27 -10.35
N LEU A 567 0.55 60.09 -10.92
CA LEU A 567 -0.04 59.66 -12.19
C LEU A 567 -1.54 59.32 -12.10
N HIS A 568 -2.05 59.01 -10.90
CA HIS A 568 -3.45 58.68 -10.65
C HIS A 568 -3.88 59.15 -9.23
N PRO A 569 -5.09 59.73 -9.06
CA PRO A 569 -5.49 60.35 -7.79
C PRO A 569 -5.71 59.36 -6.63
N ASP A 570 -6.13 58.13 -6.94
CA ASP A 570 -6.54 57.16 -5.91
C ASP A 570 -5.67 55.89 -5.83
N VAL A 571 -4.69 55.73 -6.73
CA VAL A 571 -3.89 54.51 -6.84
C VAL A 571 -2.43 54.88 -7.04
N THR A 572 -1.61 54.63 -6.03
CA THR A 572 -0.16 54.82 -6.14
C THR A 572 0.50 53.66 -6.90
N PRO A 573 1.68 53.87 -7.50
CA PRO A 573 2.43 52.79 -8.15
C PRO A 573 2.64 51.57 -7.25
N SER A 574 2.91 51.77 -5.95
CA SER A 574 3.05 50.67 -4.99
C SER A 574 1.76 49.87 -4.77
N ILE A 575 0.59 50.54 -4.74
CA ILE A 575 -0.72 49.88 -4.64
C ILE A 575 -1.02 49.09 -5.91
N LEU A 576 -0.70 49.65 -7.10
CA LEU A 576 -0.90 48.97 -8.37
C LEU A 576 -0.05 47.69 -8.48
N ILE A 577 1.22 47.76 -8.10
CA ILE A 577 2.14 46.61 -8.08
C ILE A 577 1.66 45.58 -7.06
N GLY A 578 1.28 46.00 -5.85
CA GLY A 578 0.76 45.10 -4.81
C GLY A 578 -0.49 44.35 -5.28
N ALA A 579 -1.46 45.06 -5.86
CA ALA A 579 -2.67 44.46 -6.40
C ALA A 579 -2.40 43.51 -7.58
N GLY A 580 -1.37 43.81 -8.40
CA GLY A 580 -0.94 42.92 -9.49
C GLY A 580 -0.39 41.58 -8.99
N ILE A 581 0.43 41.61 -7.93
CA ILE A 581 0.95 40.39 -7.27
C ILE A 581 -0.19 39.61 -6.62
N ASP A 582 -1.08 40.28 -5.89
CA ASP A 582 -2.25 39.63 -5.27
C ASP A 582 -3.18 38.95 -6.28
N LEU A 583 -3.26 39.49 -7.51
CA LEU A 583 -4.03 38.91 -8.62
C LEU A 583 -3.30 37.74 -9.30
N GLU A 584 -1.97 37.74 -9.32
CA GLU A 584 -1.15 36.62 -9.82
C GLU A 584 -1.24 35.43 -8.86
N ASP A 585 -1.16 35.67 -7.55
CA ASP A 585 -1.29 34.62 -6.52
C ASP A 585 -2.69 33.98 -6.46
N GLN A 586 -3.70 34.61 -7.07
CA GLN A 586 -5.07 34.10 -7.17
C GLN A 586 -5.37 33.30 -8.45
N GLN A 587 -4.42 33.22 -9.40
CA GLN A 587 -4.50 32.43 -10.63
C GLN A 587 -3.85 31.06 -10.46
#